data_AF-A0A503ARK1-F1
#
_entry.id   AF-A0A503ARK1-F1
#
_cell.length_a   1.000
_cell.length_b   1.000
_cell.length_c   1.000
_cell.angle_alpha   90.00
_cell.angle_beta   90.00
_cell.angle_gamma   90.00
#
_symmetry.space_group_name_H-M   'P 1'
#
loop_
_entity.id
_entity.type
_entity.pdbx_description
1 polymer ?
#
loop_
_entity_poly.entity_id
_entity_poly.type
_entity_poly.pdbx_seq_one_letter_code
_entity_poly.pdbx_strand_id
1 'polypeptide(L)' 'MDDKADNPGVAVFPPLLFLVALIAMLALRYVWPLAIGGRPLTIVLGIVLAVLAVAIIAWGRSIMLRGGTNVNPTLPTT' A
#
# COMPACT_ATOMS: atom_id res chain seq x y z
N MET A 1 -22.62 13.59 27.86
CA MET A 1 -21.92 13.26 26.60
C MET A 1 -21.13 12.02 26.93
N ASP A 2 -21.41 10.92 26.23
CA ASP A 2 -20.74 9.65 26.47
C ASP A 2 -19.36 9.76 25.81
N ASP A 3 -18.32 10.07 26.60
CA ASP A 3 -16.94 10.31 26.15
C ASP A 3 -16.24 9.00 25.76
N LYS A 4 -16.92 8.16 24.98
CA LYS A 4 -16.35 6.92 24.46
C LYS A 4 -15.44 7.27 23.30
N ALA A 5 -14.13 7.25 23.57
CA ALA A 5 -13.09 7.51 22.58
C ALA A 5 -13.34 6.70 21.29
N ASP A 6 -13.44 7.41 20.18
CA ASP A 6 -13.62 6.84 18.85
C ASP A 6 -12.43 5.91 18.54
N ASN A 7 -12.71 4.63 18.32
CA ASN A 7 -11.70 3.61 18.08
C ASN A 7 -12.00 2.96 16.72
N PRO A 8 -11.09 3.09 15.73
CA PRO A 8 -11.31 2.57 14.39
C PRO A 8 -11.29 1.02 14.30
N GLY A 9 -11.05 0.31 15.40
CA GLY A 9 -11.10 -1.16 15.45
C GLY A 9 -9.98 -1.85 14.66
N VAL A 10 -8.94 -1.11 14.29
CA VAL A 10 -7.86 -1.59 13.42
C VAL A 10 -6.82 -2.31 14.26
N ALA A 11 -6.76 -3.64 14.14
CA ALA A 11 -5.83 -4.47 14.89
C ALA A 11 -4.35 -4.27 14.50
N VAL A 12 -4.08 -3.89 13.24
CA VAL A 12 -2.72 -3.68 12.73
C VAL A 12 -2.67 -2.45 11.85
N PHE A 13 -1.72 -1.57 12.13
CA PHE A 13 -1.50 -0.36 11.35
C PHE A 13 -1.30 -0.69 9.86
N PRO A 14 -2.20 -0.28 8.96
CA PRO A 14 -2.20 -0.76 7.57
C PRO A 14 -0.87 -0.54 6.83
N PRO A 15 -0.18 0.61 6.97
CA PRO A 15 1.13 0.80 6.34
C PRO A 15 2.18 -0.22 6.80
N LEU A 16 2.13 -0.65 8.06
CA LEU A 16 3.07 -1.62 8.60
C LEU A 16 2.86 -3.02 7.98
N LEU A 17 1.60 -3.42 7.75
CA LEU A 17 1.29 -4.69 7.08
C LEU A 17 1.95 -4.76 5.69
N PHE A 18 1.82 -3.70 4.89
CA PHE A 18 2.43 -3.66 3.55
C PHE A 18 3.96 -3.67 3.61
N LEU A 19 4.55 -2.95 4.56
CA LEU A 19 6.00 -2.94 4.74
C LEU A 19 6.54 -4.33 5.13
N VAL A 20 5.89 -5.00 6.07
CA VAL A 20 6.27 -6.36 6.50
C VAL A 20 6.14 -7.34 5.33
N ALA A 21 5.05 -7.26 4.57
CA ALA A 21 4.85 -8.10 3.39
C ALA A 21 5.95 -7.88 2.33
N LEU A 22 6.35 -6.63 2.07
CA LEU A 22 7.43 -6.30 1.14
C LEU A 22 8.77 -6.90 1.59
N ILE A 23 9.12 -6.72 2.87
CA ILE A 23 10.35 -7.29 3.45
C ILE A 23 10.34 -8.81 3.35
N ALA A 24 9.22 -9.45 3.71
CA ALA A 24 9.05 -10.90 3.62
C ALA A 24 9.21 -11.40 2.19
N MET A 25 8.65 -10.69 1.20
CA MET A 25 8.79 -11.04 -0.22
C MET A 25 10.24 -10.93 -0.71
N LEU A 26 10.97 -9.89 -0.28
CA LEU A 26 12.39 -9.75 -0.59
C LEU A 26 13.21 -10.88 0.04
N ALA A 27 12.99 -11.18 1.32
CA ALA A 27 13.65 -12.29 2.01
C ALA A 27 13.37 -13.64 1.32
N LEU A 28 12.10 -13.89 0.97
CA LEU A 28 11.70 -15.10 0.26
C LEU A 28 12.39 -15.23 -1.10
N ARG A 29 12.58 -14.13 -1.83
CA ARG A 29 13.33 -14.14 -3.09
C ARG A 29 14.78 -14.59 -2.91
N TYR A 30 15.43 -14.27 -1.78
CA TYR A 30 16.79 -14.71 -1.49
C TYR A 30 16.87 -16.18 -1.05
N VAL A 31 15.91 -16.62 -0.22
CA VAL A 31 15.90 -17.99 0.34
C VAL A 31 15.37 -19.01 -0.67
N TRP A 32 14.37 -18.62 -1.47
CA TRP A 32 13.70 -19.47 -2.45
C TRP A 32 13.46 -18.68 -3.74
N PRO A 33 14.49 -18.54 -4.60
CA PRO A 33 14.34 -17.88 -5.88
C PRO A 33 13.42 -18.72 -6.77
N LEU A 34 12.16 -18.28 -6.92
CA LEU A 34 11.25 -18.88 -7.89
C LEU A 34 11.77 -18.56 -9.30
N ALA A 35 11.86 -19.58 -10.16
CA ALA A 35 12.24 -19.44 -11.57
C ALA A 35 11.10 -18.84 -12.39
N ILE A 36 10.73 -17.60 -12.08
CA ILE A 36 9.69 -16.85 -12.77
C ILE A 36 10.30 -16.27 -14.05
N GLY A 37 10.39 -17.07 -15.11
CA GLY A 37 10.79 -16.61 -16.46
C GLY A 37 12.18 -15.98 -16.59
N GLY A 38 12.47 -15.45 -17.78
CA GLY A 38 13.74 -14.80 -18.10
C GLY A 38 13.85 -13.37 -17.53
N ARG A 39 15.06 -12.97 -17.11
CA ARG A 39 15.37 -11.64 -16.53
C ARG A 39 14.74 -10.45 -17.27
N PRO A 40 14.84 -10.29 -18.60
CA PRO A 40 14.31 -9.09 -19.27
C PRO A 40 12.79 -8.97 -19.16
N LEU A 41 12.06 -10.08 -19.30
CA LEU A 41 10.60 -10.09 -19.20
C LEU A 41 10.13 -9.71 -17.79
N THR A 42 10.76 -10.28 -16.76
CA THR A 42 10.41 -9.97 -15.36
C THR A 42 10.65 -8.51 -14.99
N ILE A 43 11.70 -7.89 -15.53
CA ILE A 43 12.00 -6.47 -15.27
C ILE A 43 10.94 -5.59 -15.92
N VAL A 44 10.61 -5.83 -17.20
CA VAL A 44 9.57 -5.08 -17.90
C VAL A 44 8.23 -5.22 -17.19
N LEU A 45 7.85 -6.44 -16.83
CA LEU A 45 6.60 -6.69 -16.09
C LEU A 45 6.59 -5.95 -14.74
N GLY A 46 7.69 -6.01 -13.99
CA GLY A 46 7.83 -5.31 -12.72
C GLY A 46 7.70 -3.79 -12.87
N ILE A 47 8.32 -3.20 -13.90
CA ILE A 47 8.21 -1.77 -14.19
C ILE A 47 6.77 -1.40 -14.55
N VAL A 48 6.11 -2.16 -15.42
CA VAL A 48 4.71 -1.93 -15.81
C VAL A 48 3.80 -1.97 -14.59
N LEU A 49 3.94 -3.00 -13.74
CA LEU A 49 3.16 -3.12 -12.51
C LEU A 49 3.43 -1.97 -11.53
N ALA A 50 4.70 -1.53 -11.38
CA ALA A 50 5.05 -0.40 -10.52
C ALA A 50 4.43 0.91 -11.02
N VAL A 51 4.49 1.18 -12.33
CA VAL A 51 3.85 2.35 -12.94
C VAL A 51 2.34 2.33 -12.73
N LEU A 52 1.70 1.18 -12.94
CA LEU A 52 0.26 1.01 -12.69
C LEU A 52 -0.10 1.25 -11.23
N ALA A 53 0.69 0.73 -10.28
CA ALA A 53 0.47 0.97 -8.86
C ALA A 53 0.52 2.46 -8.51
N VAL A 54 1.53 3.18 -9.00
CA VAL A 54 1.66 4.64 -8.80
C VAL A 54 0.48 5.38 -9.42
N ALA A 55 0.04 4.99 -10.62
CA ALA A 55 -1.11 5.59 -11.28
C ALA A 55 -2.41 5.40 -10.48
N ILE A 56 -2.64 4.19 -9.95
CA ILE A 56 -3.80 3.87 -9.11
C ILE A 56 -3.76 4.69 -7.80
N ILE A 57 -2.60 4.80 -7.16
CA ILE A 57 -2.43 5.62 -5.94
C ILE A 57 -2.73 7.09 -6.24
N ALA A 58 -2.16 7.64 -7.30
CA ALA A 58 -2.38 9.03 -7.70
C ALA A 58 -3.86 9.30 -8.05
N TRP A 59 -4.50 8.36 -8.74
CA TRP A 59 -5.92 8.45 -9.09
C TRP A 59 -6.81 8.39 -7.85
N GLY A 60 -6.61 7.42 -6.96
CA GLY A 60 -7.35 7.29 -5.71
C GLY A 60 -7.20 8.54 -4.83
N ARG A 61 -5.97 9.06 -4.69
CA ARG A 61 -5.71 10.32 -3.99
C ARG A 61 -6.45 11.50 -4.62
N SER A 62 -6.47 11.60 -5.95
CA SER A 62 -7.19 12.66 -6.67
C SER A 62 -8.69 12.62 -6.40
N ILE A 63 -9.29 11.43 -6.41
CA ILE A 63 -10.72 11.25 -6.08
C ILE A 63 -11.00 11.63 -4.63
N MET A 64 -10.18 11.19 -3.68
CA MET A 64 -10.30 11.53 -2.27
C MET A 64 -10.20 13.05 -2.01
N LEU A 65 -9.24 13.72 -2.64
CA LEU A 65 -9.09 15.18 -2.55
C LEU A 65 -10.31 15.91 -3.15
N ARG A 66 -10.79 15.45 -4.31
CA ARG A 66 -12.00 16.03 -4.94
C ARG A 66 -13.26 15.83 -4.11
N GLY A 67 -13.33 14.73 -3.36
CA GLY A 67 -14.42 14.44 -2.43
C GLY A 67 -14.34 15.21 -1.11
N GLY A 68 -13.33 16.06 -0.90
CA GLY A 68 -13.15 16.81 0.34
C GLY A 68 -12.75 15.95 1.54
N THR A 69 -12.31 14.71 1.31
CA THR A 69 -11.91 13.79 2.39
C THR A 69 -10.54 14.19 2.95
N ASN A 70 -10.36 13.98 4.26
CA ASN A 70 -9.08 14.25 4.89
C ASN A 70 -8.07 13.17 4.51
N VAL A 71 -7.14 13.50 3.61
CA VAL A 71 -6.15 12.54 3.07
C VAL A 71 -5.04 12.25 4.08
N ASN A 72 -4.84 13.13 5.07
CA ASN A 72 -3.92 12.88 6.16
C ASN A 72 -4.64 12.17 7.32
N PRO A 73 -4.38 10.87 7.57
CA PRO A 73 -5.04 10.12 8.64
C PRO A 73 -4.62 10.55 10.04
N THR A 74 -3.63 11.44 10.19
CA THR A 74 -3.24 12.01 11.49
C THR A 74 -4.01 13.29 11.82
N LEU A 75 -4.89 13.75 10.93
CA LEU A 75 -5.76 14.90 11.18
C LEU A 75 -7.16 14.41 11.56
N PRO A 76 -7.87 15.10 12.47
CA PRO A 76 -9.23 14.75 12.82
C PRO A 76 -10.15 14.81 11.59
N THR A 77 -11.12 13.90 11.50
CA THR A 77 -12.29 14.09 10.65
C THR A 77 -13.33 14.90 11.42
N THR A 78 -14.04 15.81 10.74
CA THR A 78 -15.20 16.53 11.29
C THR A 78 -16.46 15.68 11.20
#